data_AF-A0A512J9J4-F1
#
_entry.id   AF-A0A512J9J4-F1
#
_cell.length_a   1.000
_cell.length_b   1.000
_cell.length_c   1.000
_cell.angle_alpha   90.00
_cell.angle_beta   90.00
_cell.angle_gamma   90.00
#
_symmetry.space_group_name_H-M   'P 1'
#
loop_
_entity.id
_entity.type
_entity.pdbx_description
1 polymer ?
#
loop_
_entity_poly.entity_id
_entity_poly.type
_entity_poly.pdbx_seq_one_letter_code
_entity_poly.pdbx_strand_id
1 'polypeptide(L)'
;MGPNRIFVAPEQRDFLDRAEGWRKECIRVLSRAPIHSPVYVAASGIVDAIDGLAEAVTGDRKHFHLTAPTTPGGNLTPPGHQDT
;
A
#
# COMPACT_ATOMS: atom_id res chain seq x y z
N MET A 1 36.80 15.40 0.96
CA MET A 1 35.89 14.28 0.64
C MET A 1 35.01 14.06 1.86
N GLY A 2 33.70 14.27 1.75
CA GLY A 2 32.77 13.96 2.84
C GLY A 2 32.67 12.44 3.05
N PRO A 3 32.19 11.97 4.20
CA PRO A 3 31.98 10.55 4.43
C PRO A 3 31.10 9.97 3.32
N ASN A 4 31.50 8.83 2.77
CA ASN A 4 30.73 8.13 1.75
C ASN A 4 29.44 7.63 2.42
N ARG A 5 28.32 8.31 2.18
CA ARG A 5 27.02 7.95 2.76
C ARG A 5 26.46 6.79 1.96
N ILE A 6 26.59 5.58 2.49
CA ILE A 6 26.05 4.37 1.88
C ILE A 6 24.77 4.01 2.62
N PHE A 7 23.64 3.98 1.92
CA PHE A 7 22.38 3.48 2.45
C PHE A 7 22.29 1.98 2.13
N VAL A 8 22.63 1.14 3.11
CA VAL A 8 22.83 -0.31 2.90
C VAL A 8 21.53 -1.11 3.05
N ALA A 9 21.51 -2.34 2.54
CA ALA A 9 20.31 -3.18 2.51
C ALA A 9 19.59 -3.36 3.88
N PRO A 10 20.29 -3.54 5.03
CA PRO A 10 19.63 -3.59 6.33
C PRO A 10 18.93 -2.28 6.71
N GLU A 11 19.58 -1.14 6.48
CA GLU A 11 19.00 0.18 6.76
C GLU A 11 17.81 0.49 5.85
N GLN A 12 17.89 0.07 4.59
CA GLN A 12 16.77 0.14 3.64
C GLN A 12 15.56 -0.64 4.15
N ARG A 13 15.77 -1.86 4.64
CA ARG A 13 14.70 -2.69 5.20
C ARG A 13 14.08 -2.06 6.44
N ASP A 14 14.90 -1.64 7.40
CA ASP A 14 14.41 -0.98 8.62
C ASP A 14 13.63 0.29 8.30
N PHE A 15 14.03 1.02 7.26
CA PHE A 15 13.32 2.20 6.81
C PHE A 15 11.98 1.87 6.14
N LEU A 16 11.94 0.84 5.29
CA LEU A 16 10.70 0.36 4.67
C LEU A 16 9.69 -0.15 5.71
N ASP A 17 10.15 -0.87 6.74
CA ASP A 17 9.29 -1.35 7.83
C ASP A 17 8.62 -0.17 8.58
N ARG A 18 9.37 0.91 8.81
CA ARG A 18 8.81 2.15 9.41
C ARG A 18 7.85 2.86 8.46
N ALA A 19 8.18 2.92 7.18
CA ALA A 19 7.33 3.53 6.16
C ALA A 19 5.99 2.80 6.02
N GLU A 20 5.99 1.46 6.10
CA GLU A 20 4.77 0.66 6.13
C GLU A 20 3.88 1.05 7.33
N GLY A 21 4.49 1.22 8.51
CA GLY A 21 3.81 1.70 9.72
C GLY A 21 3.13 3.05 9.50
N TRP A 22 3.86 4.05 8.97
CA TRP A 22 3.28 5.37 8.68
C TRP A 22 2.16 5.32 7.65
N ARG A 23 2.30 4.49 6.62
CA ARG A 23 1.27 4.30 5.59
C ARG A 23 -0.02 3.79 6.20
N LYS A 24 0.06 2.76 7.06
CA LYS A 24 -1.11 2.21 7.77
C LYS A 24 -1.82 3.28 8.60
N GLU A 25 -1.07 4.15 9.26
CA GLU A 25 -1.67 5.24 10.04
C GLU A 25 -2.34 6.29 9.18
N CYS A 26 -1.77 6.63 8.03
CA CYS A 26 -2.42 7.53 7.06
C CYS A 26 -3.70 6.91 6.51
N ILE A 27 -3.70 5.60 6.18
CA ILE A 27 -4.92 4.89 5.75
C ILE A 27 -6.00 4.92 6.84
N ARG A 28 -5.63 4.75 8.12
CA ARG A 28 -6.57 4.86 9.25
C ARG A 28 -7.14 6.28 9.39
N VAL A 29 -6.35 7.31 9.10
CA VAL A 29 -6.83 8.70 9.07
C VAL A 29 -7.79 8.90 7.91
N LEU A 30 -7.42 8.45 6.70
CA LEU A 30 -8.24 8.57 5.49
C LEU A 30 -9.59 7.87 5.61
N SER A 31 -9.67 6.77 6.36
CA SER A 31 -10.94 6.06 6.59
C SER A 31 -11.92 6.79 7.53
N ARG A 32 -11.44 7.81 8.26
CA ARG A 32 -12.23 8.57 9.24
C ARG A 32 -12.42 10.04 8.87
N ALA A 33 -11.47 10.62 8.15
CA ALA A 33 -11.51 12.01 7.76
C ALA A 33 -12.60 12.26 6.71
N PRO A 34 -13.35 13.36 6.79
CA PRO A 34 -14.26 13.75 5.72
C PRO A 34 -13.49 13.87 4.40
N ILE A 35 -14.08 13.35 3.32
CA ILE A 35 -13.49 13.40 1.98
C ILE A 35 -13.21 14.88 1.62
N HIS A 36 -12.03 15.14 1.05
CA HIS A 36 -11.52 16.48 0.72
C HIS A 36 -11.28 17.44 1.89
N SER A 37 -11.43 17.01 3.14
CA SER A 37 -10.97 17.82 4.28
C SER A 37 -9.45 18.04 4.22
N PRO A 38 -8.91 19.11 4.82
CA PRO A 38 -7.48 19.37 4.82
C PRO A 38 -6.64 18.18 5.34
N VAL A 39 -7.15 17.48 6.36
CA VAL A 39 -6.50 16.29 6.93
C VAL A 39 -6.55 15.12 5.95
N TYR A 40 -7.66 14.92 5.24
CA TYR A 40 -7.75 13.89 4.19
C TYR A 40 -6.72 14.15 3.09
N VAL A 41 -6.67 15.37 2.56
CA VAL A 41 -5.74 15.74 1.48
C VAL A 41 -4.29 15.57 1.92
N ALA A 42 -3.94 16.00 3.14
CA ALA A 42 -2.60 15.84 3.68
C ALA A 42 -2.22 14.36 3.87
N ALA A 43 -3.12 13.54 4.44
CA ALA A 43 -2.88 12.12 4.62
C ALA A 43 -2.73 11.37 3.28
N SER A 44 -3.52 11.74 2.26
CA SER A 44 -3.37 11.19 0.90
C SER A 44 -2.01 11.53 0.31
N GLY A 45 -1.56 12.78 0.42
CA GLY A 45 -0.24 13.19 -0.05
C GLY A 45 0.92 12.46 0.65
N ILE A 46 0.78 12.15 1.94
CA ILE A 46 1.77 11.34 2.67
C ILE A 46 1.77 9.90 2.15
N VAL A 47 0.62 9.29 1.87
CA VAL A 47 0.54 7.94 1.28
C VAL A 47 1.26 7.92 -0.07
N ASP A 48 0.99 8.89 -0.95
CA ASP A 48 1.64 8.98 -2.26
C ASP A 48 3.17 9.13 -2.14
N ALA A 49 3.64 9.89 -1.17
CA ALA A 49 5.07 10.05 -0.89
C ALA A 49 5.71 8.76 -0.37
N ILE A 50 5.01 7.99 0.47
CA ILE A 50 5.48 6.70 0.97
C ILE A 50 5.52 5.66 -0.16
N ASP A 51 4.52 5.64 -1.03
CA ASP A 51 4.50 4.72 -2.18
C ASP A 51 5.60 5.09 -3.19
N GLY A 52 5.87 6.38 -3.39
CA GLY A 52 7.03 6.85 -4.17
C GLY A 52 8.38 6.50 -3.52
N LEU A 53 8.46 6.52 -2.18
CA LEU A 53 9.63 6.02 -1.45
C LEU A 53 9.84 4.52 -1.68
N ALA A 54 8.78 3.70 -1.63
CA ALA A 54 8.85 2.27 -1.93
C ALA A 54 9.36 2.02 -3.35
N GLU A 55 8.85 2.78 -4.32
CA GLU A 55 9.30 2.71 -5.72
C GLU A 55 10.80 3.02 -5.84
N ALA A 56 11.29 4.07 -5.18
CA ALA A 56 12.69 4.46 -5.24
C ALA A 56 13.64 3.42 -4.62
N VAL A 57 13.19 2.68 -3.61
CA VAL A 57 14.02 1.71 -2.88
C VAL A 57 13.91 0.31 -3.48
N THR A 58 12.73 -0.10 -3.94
CA THR A 58 12.44 -1.49 -4.34
C THR A 58 12.16 -1.65 -5.84
N GLY A 59 11.90 -0.56 -6.56
CA GLY A 59 11.39 -0.59 -7.93
C GLY A 59 9.89 -0.90 -8.03
N ASP A 60 9.19 -1.09 -6.90
CA ASP A 60 7.76 -1.37 -6.85
C ASP A 60 7.02 -0.33 -6.01
N ARG A 61 6.23 0.52 -6.65
CA ARG A 61 5.36 1.50 -5.98
C ARG A 61 4.28 0.85 -5.13
N LYS A 62 3.84 -0.35 -5.49
CA LYS A 62 2.79 -1.11 -4.80
C LYS A 62 3.34 -2.00 -3.69
N HIS A 63 4.59 -1.84 -3.31
CA HIS A 63 5.26 -2.67 -2.31
C HIS A 63 4.45 -2.85 -1.02
N PHE A 64 3.75 -1.81 -0.57
CA PHE A 64 2.92 -1.83 0.65
C PHE A 64 1.44 -2.15 0.40
N HIS A 65 1.04 -2.41 -0.84
CA HIS A 65 -0.35 -2.75 -1.16
C HIS A 65 -0.60 -4.20 -0.77
N LEU A 66 -1.70 -4.45 -0.06
CA LEU A 66 -2.15 -5.82 0.16
C LEU A 66 -2.48 -6.44 -1.22
N THR A 67 -1.78 -7.51 -1.59
CA THR A 67 -2.25 -8.40 -2.66
C THR A 67 -3.62 -8.92 -2.24
N ALA A 68 -4.64 -8.65 -3.05
CA ALA A 68 -5.95 -9.25 -2.85
C ALA A 68 -5.78 -10.77 -2.72
N PRO A 69 -6.48 -11.44 -1.77
CA PRO A 69 -6.57 -12.89 -1.81
C PRO A 69 -7.11 -13.28 -3.19
N THR A 70 -6.36 -14.08 -3.94
CA THR A 70 -6.87 -14.70 -5.16
C THR A 70 -7.97 -15.66 -4.71
N THR A 71 -9.23 -15.22 -4.72
CA THR A 71 -10.37 -16.11 -4.54
C THR A 71 -10.33 -17.12 -5.68
N PRO A 72 -10.12 -18.44 -5.45
CA PRO A 72 -10.25 -19.41 -6.52
C PRO A 72 -11.71 -19.35 -6.98
N GLY A 73 -11.91 -19.03 -8.26
CA GLY A 73 -13.25 -18.93 -8.84
C GLY A 73 -14.01 -20.23 -8.64
N GLY A 74 -14.95 -20.23 -7.70
CA GLY A 74 -15.92 -21.30 -7.55
C GLY A 74 -16.72 -21.40 -8.84
N ASN A 75 -16.67 -22.58 -9.46
CA ASN A 75 -17.41 -22.93 -10.66
C ASN A 75 -18.92 -22.76 -10.39
N LEU A 76 -19.48 -21.59 -10.67
CA LEU A 76 -20.92 -21.35 -10.64
C LEU A 76 -21.53 -21.96 -11.90
N THR A 77 -21.74 -23.27 -11.88
CA THR A 77 -22.65 -23.93 -12.84
C THR A 77 -24.06 -23.41 -12.56
N PRO A 78 -24.77 -22.78 -13.52
CA PRO A 78 -26.17 -22.42 -13.33
C PRO A 78 -27.02 -23.69 -13.19
N PRO A 79 -28.00 -23.75 -12.28
CA PRO A 79 -28.93 -24.86 -12.24
C PRO A 79 -29.77 -24.86 -13.52
N GLY A 80 -29.73 -25.98 -14.25
CA GLY A 80 -30.55 -26.21 -15.43
C GLY A 80 -32.04 -26.19 -15.08
N HIS A 81 -32.81 -25.47 -15.91
CA HIS A 81 -34.27 -25.53 -15.95
C HIS A 81 -34.67 -26.97 -16.27
N GLN A 82 -35.36 -27.65 -15.36
CA GLN A 82 -36.10 -28.87 -15.64
C GLN A 82 -37.57 -28.50 -15.62
N ASP A 83 -38.12 -28.23 -16.81
CA ASP A 83 -39.56 -28.23 -17.04
C ASP A 83 -39.95 -29.66 -17.44
N THR A 84 -40.70 -30.36 -16.60
CA THR A 84 -41.81 -31.26 -16.97
C THR A 84 -42.68 -31.52 -15.75
#